data_AF-A0A5M4AMA7-F1
#
_entry.id   AF-A0A5M4AMA7-F1
#
_cell.length_a   1.000
_cell.length_b   1.000
_cell.length_c   1.000
_cell.angle_alpha   90.00
_cell.angle_beta   90.00
_cell.angle_gamma   90.00
#
_symmetry.space_group_name_H-M   'P 1'
#
loop_
_entity.id
_entity.type
_entity.pdbx_description
1 polymer ?
#
loop_
_entity_poly.entity_id
_entity_poly.type
_entity_poly.pdbx_seq_one_letter_code
_entity_poly.pdbx_strand_id
1 'polypeptide(L)'
;MKSQEYIKEHLRGIVNKFPQISFSYEYDKIENLHIVQVTPIEQYVSNQEYKDAEGDMTFEFDNLFFPESLVFVNEESLIQVDEPDFVIEHTGTEFNLSI
;
A
#
# COMPACT_ATOMS: atom_id res chain seq x y z
N MET A 1 -2.31 17.65 -7.26
CA MET A 1 -2.59 16.26 -6.92
C MET A 1 -2.71 16.18 -5.41
N LYS A 2 -3.73 15.52 -4.86
CA LYS A 2 -3.77 15.24 -3.42
C LYS A 2 -2.88 14.03 -3.12
N SER A 3 -2.24 13.99 -1.95
CA SER A 3 -1.39 12.87 -1.50
C SER A 3 -2.09 11.51 -1.62
N GLN A 4 -3.36 11.45 -1.23
CA GLN A 4 -4.20 10.24 -1.35
C GLN A 4 -4.36 9.75 -2.80
N GLU A 5 -4.46 10.67 -3.77
CA GLU A 5 -4.54 10.33 -5.20
C GLU A 5 -3.19 9.79 -5.70
N TYR A 6 -2.09 10.44 -5.33
CA TYR A 6 -0.73 9.99 -5.63
C TYR A 6 -0.49 8.56 -5.12
N ILE A 7 -0.83 8.31 -3.84
CA ILE A 7 -0.67 6.99 -3.22
C ILE A 7 -1.48 5.96 -3.99
N LYS A 8 -2.76 6.24 -4.24
CA LYS A 8 -3.65 5.29 -4.93
C LYS A 8 -3.16 4.94 -6.34
N GLU A 9 -2.63 5.91 -7.09
CA GLU A 9 -2.07 5.67 -8.43
C GLU A 9 -0.78 4.86 -8.37
N HIS A 10 0.12 5.16 -7.44
CA HIS A 10 1.38 4.41 -7.27
C HIS A 10 1.13 2.98 -6.83
N LEU A 11 0.27 2.77 -5.83
CA LEU A 11 -0.09 1.43 -5.37
C LEU A 11 -0.71 0.57 -6.48
N ARG A 12 -1.54 1.17 -7.36
CA ARG A 12 -2.02 0.47 -8.57
C ARG A 12 -0.89 0.07 -9.50
N GLY A 13 0.09 0.94 -9.71
CA GLY A 13 1.31 0.63 -10.46
C GLY A 13 2.07 -0.56 -9.86
N ILE A 14 2.20 -0.58 -8.52
CA ILE A 14 2.87 -1.66 -7.79
C ILE A 14 2.10 -2.97 -7.92
N VAL A 15 0.77 -3.00 -7.73
CA VAL A 15 -0.03 -4.23 -7.91
C VAL A 15 0.06 -4.77 -9.34
N ASN A 16 0.07 -3.90 -10.35
CA ASN A 16 0.23 -4.34 -11.74
C ASN A 16 1.60 -4.98 -12.01
N LYS A 17 2.65 -4.57 -11.30
CA LYS A 17 4.00 -5.15 -11.40
C LYS A 17 4.14 -6.42 -10.55
N PHE A 18 3.47 -6.46 -9.40
CA PHE A 18 3.52 -7.57 -8.44
C PHE A 18 2.09 -8.07 -8.15
N PRO A 19 1.51 -8.88 -9.07
CA PRO A 19 0.11 -9.31 -9.01
C PRO A 19 -0.21 -10.30 -7.88
N GLN A 20 0.73 -10.52 -6.96
CA GLN A 20 0.56 -11.28 -5.72
C GLN A 20 0.48 -10.39 -4.47
N ILE A 21 0.55 -9.06 -4.63
CA ILE A 21 0.47 -8.08 -3.55
C ILE A 21 -0.91 -7.41 -3.57
N SER A 22 -1.48 -7.22 -2.40
CA SER A 22 -2.66 -6.40 -2.14
C SER A 22 -2.33 -5.33 -1.11
N PHE A 23 -3.08 -4.23 -1.15
CA PHE A 23 -2.91 -3.10 -0.24
C PHE A 23 -4.23 -2.70 0.39
N SER A 24 -4.23 -2.50 1.70
CA SER A 24 -5.25 -1.74 2.42
C SER A 24 -4.65 -0.40 2.81
N TYR A 25 -5.42 0.67 2.68
CA TYR A 25 -4.92 2.02 2.93
C TYR A 25 -5.85 2.79 3.85
N GLU A 26 -5.28 3.55 4.78
CA GLU A 26 -5.97 4.47 5.68
C GLU A 26 -5.21 5.79 5.80
N TYR A 27 -5.94 6.90 5.87
CA TYR A 27 -5.37 8.21 6.21
C TYR A 27 -5.81 8.68 7.60
N ASP A 28 -4.88 8.60 8.56
CA ASP A 28 -5.05 9.24 9.85
C ASP A 28 -4.83 10.75 9.72
N LYS A 29 -5.93 11.49 9.72
CA LYS A 29 -5.96 12.95 9.62
C LYS A 29 -5.49 13.66 10.90
N ILE A 30 -5.50 12.98 12.03
CA ILE A 30 -5.07 13.55 13.31
C ILE A 30 -3.54 13.66 13.30
N GLU A 31 -2.87 12.57 12.91
CA GLU A 31 -1.41 12.49 12.85
C GLU A 31 -0.82 12.91 11.49
N ASN A 32 -1.66 13.21 10.48
CA ASN A 32 -1.27 13.38 9.08
C ASN A 32 -0.45 12.20 8.55
N LEU A 33 -0.87 10.99 8.90
CA LEU A 33 -0.17 9.74 8.64
C LEU A 33 -0.96 8.89 7.64
N HIS A 34 -0.31 8.55 6.54
CA HIS A 34 -0.77 7.58 5.56
C HIS A 34 -0.25 6.20 5.92
N ILE A 35 -1.16 5.26 6.12
CA ILE A 35 -0.84 3.88 6.49
C ILE A 35 -1.20 3.00 5.29
N VAL A 36 -0.23 2.25 4.79
CA VAL A 36 -0.43 1.23 3.76
C VAL A 36 -0.11 -0.13 4.35
N GLN A 37 -1.13 -0.95 4.55
CA GLN A 37 -0.95 -2.33 4.95
C GLN A 37 -0.79 -3.22 3.71
N VAL A 38 0.25 -4.05 3.74
CA VAL A 38 0.70 -4.89 2.63
C VAL A 38 0.41 -6.34 2.95
N THR A 39 -0.26 -7.03 2.03
CA THR A 39 -0.56 -8.46 2.14
C THR A 39 -0.26 -9.21 0.85
N PRO A 40 0.24 -10.46 0.90
CA PRO A 40 0.56 -11.20 2.10
C PRO A 40 1.96 -10.83 2.65
N ILE A 41 2.18 -11.05 3.95
CA ILE A 41 3.43 -10.68 4.65
C ILE A 41 4.71 -11.20 3.96
N GLU A 42 4.66 -12.34 3.28
CA GLU A 42 5.82 -12.88 2.58
C GLU A 42 6.34 -11.93 1.49
N GLN A 43 5.44 -11.21 0.81
CA GLN A 43 5.84 -10.23 -0.19
C GLN A 43 6.52 -9.03 0.47
N TYR A 44 5.99 -8.55 1.59
CA TYR A 44 6.61 -7.47 2.36
C TYR A 44 8.03 -7.83 2.84
N VAL A 45 8.23 -9.07 3.30
CA VAL A 45 9.50 -9.51 3.89
C VAL A 45 10.54 -9.87 2.83
N SER A 46 10.15 -10.63 1.81
CA SER A 46 11.07 -11.36 0.94
C SER A 46 11.18 -10.84 -0.50
N ASN A 47 10.25 -10.00 -0.96
CA ASN A 47 10.28 -9.49 -2.33
C ASN A 47 11.15 -8.22 -2.41
N GLN A 48 12.42 -8.39 -2.79
CA GLN A 48 13.36 -7.26 -2.86
C GLN A 48 12.93 -6.19 -3.87
N GLU A 49 12.39 -6.58 -5.02
CA GLU A 49 11.95 -5.61 -6.03
C GLU A 49 10.75 -4.77 -5.56
N TYR A 50 9.86 -5.36 -4.75
CA TYR A 50 8.79 -4.62 -4.08
C TYR A 50 9.36 -3.65 -3.06
N LYS A 51 10.31 -4.08 -2.22
CA LYS A 51 10.94 -3.22 -1.21
C LYS A 51 11.67 -2.04 -1.81
N ASP A 52 12.32 -2.23 -2.96
CA ASP A 52 12.94 -1.13 -3.70
C ASP A 52 11.86 -0.14 -4.20
N ALA A 53 10.75 -0.64 -4.75
CA ALA A 53 9.64 0.21 -5.20
C ALA A 53 8.94 0.95 -4.05
N GLU A 54 8.78 0.30 -2.89
CA GLU A 54 8.28 0.90 -1.65
C GLU A 54 9.20 2.04 -1.18
N GLY A 55 10.51 1.79 -1.17
CA GLY A 55 11.52 2.78 -0.78
C GLY A 55 11.53 4.00 -1.68
N ASP A 56 11.51 3.79 -3.00
CA ASP A 56 11.44 4.87 -4.00
C ASP A 56 10.17 5.71 -3.83
N MET A 57 9.02 5.05 -3.68
CA MET A 57 7.74 5.71 -3.47
C MET A 57 7.72 6.55 -2.18
N THR A 58 8.25 6.01 -1.08
CA THR A 58 8.31 6.70 0.21
C THR A 58 9.21 7.93 0.13
N PHE A 59 10.39 7.79 -0.47
CA PHE A 59 11.30 8.92 -0.67
C PHE A 59 10.69 10.02 -1.53
N GLU A 60 10.02 9.67 -2.63
CA GLU A 60 9.34 10.65 -3.47
C GLU A 60 8.16 11.31 -2.74
N PHE A 61 7.39 10.54 -1.97
CA PHE A 61 6.27 11.04 -1.19
C PHE A 61 6.71 12.13 -0.19
N ASP A 62 7.75 11.85 0.59
CA ASP A 62 8.28 12.78 1.61
C ASP A 62 8.70 14.12 0.99
N ASN A 63 9.25 14.10 -0.23
CA ASN A 63 9.66 15.31 -0.95
C ASN A 63 8.46 16.11 -1.49
N LEU A 64 7.36 15.44 -1.84
CA LEU A 64 6.20 16.07 -2.48
C LEU A 64 5.14 16.55 -1.49
N PHE A 65 4.98 15.87 -0.35
CA PHE A 65 3.81 16.02 0.51
C PHE A 65 4.12 16.40 1.97
N PHE A 66 5.31 16.92 2.27
CA PHE A 66 5.61 17.45 3.60
C PHE A 66 4.55 18.48 4.05
N PRO A 67 3.97 18.37 5.27
CA PRO A 67 4.42 17.56 6.41
C PRO A 67 3.72 16.20 6.60
N GLU A 68 2.98 15.71 5.61
CA GLU A 68 2.34 14.39 5.67
C GLU A 68 3.40 13.27 5.68
N SER A 69 3.11 12.16 6.36
CA SER A 69 4.02 11.00 6.46
C SER A 69 3.40 9.75 5.85
N LEU A 70 4.20 8.88 5.23
CA LEU A 70 3.76 7.61 4.65
C LEU A 70 4.50 6.43 5.28
N VAL A 71 3.76 5.43 5.74
CA VAL A 71 4.32 4.20 6.31
C VAL A 71 3.70 2.96 5.67
N PHE A 72 4.56 1.97 5.39
CA PHE A 72 4.15 0.65 4.95
C PHE A 72 4.28 -0.35 6.10
N VAL A 73 3.20 -1.09 6.33
CA VAL A 73 3.08 -2.05 7.44
C VAL A 73 2.62 -3.41 6.93
N ASN A 74 2.80 -4.43 7.74
CA ASN A 74 2.31 -5.79 7.47
C ASN A 74 1.34 -6.24 8.56
N GLU A 75 0.79 -7.45 8.41
CA GLU A 75 -0.21 -8.04 9.31
C GLU A 75 0.28 -8.22 10.77
N GLU A 76 1.60 -8.22 11.01
CA GLU A 76 2.21 -8.34 12.33
C GLU A 76 2.66 -7.00 12.93
N SER A 77 2.44 -5.88 12.21
CA SER A 77 2.86 -4.55 12.67
C SER A 77 1.95 -4.03 13.79
N LEU A 78 2.51 -3.21 14.68
CA LEU A 78 1.77 -2.58 15.79
C LEU A 78 0.76 -1.54 15.32
N ILE A 79 1.10 -0.83 14.23
CA ILE A 79 0.20 0.08 13.54
C ILE A 79 -0.41 -0.72 12.40
N GLN A 80 -1.74 -0.73 12.32
CA GLN A 80 -2.52 -1.44 11.31
C GLN A 80 -3.54 -0.49 10.69
N VAL A 81 -4.12 -0.94 9.58
CA VAL A 81 -5.30 -0.29 9.00
C VAL A 81 -6.52 -0.87 9.70
N ASP A 82 -7.26 -0.03 10.43
CA ASP A 82 -8.47 -0.43 11.16
C ASP A 82 -9.70 -0.34 10.24
N GLU A 83 -9.88 0.82 9.61
CA GLU A 83 -10.99 1.09 8.68
C GLU A 83 -10.44 1.63 7.35
N PRO A 84 -10.21 0.75 6.34
CA PRO A 84 -9.56 1.18 5.11
C PRO A 84 -10.41 2.18 4.32
N ASP A 85 -9.79 3.32 3.97
CA ASP A 85 -10.31 4.28 3.00
C ASP A 85 -10.46 3.64 1.61
N PHE A 86 -9.54 2.74 1.25
CA PHE A 86 -9.67 1.86 0.09
C PHE A 86 -8.80 0.61 0.21
N VAL A 87 -9.15 -0.38 -0.62
CA VAL A 87 -8.38 -1.62 -0.80
C VAL A 87 -8.06 -1.81 -2.29
N ILE A 88 -6.85 -2.27 -2.60
CA ILE A 88 -6.42 -2.68 -3.93
C ILE A 88 -6.03 -4.16 -3.84
N GLU A 89 -6.89 -5.01 -4.37
CA GLU A 89 -6.67 -6.45 -4.41
C GLU A 89 -5.71 -6.83 -5.54
N HIS A 90 -4.94 -7.88 -5.29
CA HIS A 90 -4.12 -8.56 -6.27
C HIS A 90 -4.97 -9.02 -7.47
N THR A 91 -4.48 -8.80 -8.70
CA THR A 91 -5.16 -9.30 -9.90
C THR A 91 -4.77 -10.76 -10.15
N GLY A 92 -5.30 -11.66 -9.32
CA GLY A 92 -5.03 -13.11 -9.35
C GLY A 92 -6.30 -13.96 -9.44
N THR A 93 -6.98 -13.93 -10.59
CA THR A 93 -8.02 -14.89 -11.06
C THR A 93 -9.44 -14.78 -10.49
N GLU A 94 -10.41 -14.70 -11.42
CA GLU A 94 -11.87 -14.80 -11.22
C GLU A 94 -12.26 -16.10 -10.48
N PHE A 95 -13.03 -15.98 -9.39
CA PHE A 95 -13.80 -17.11 -8.87
C PHE A 95 -15.02 -17.35 -9.77
N ASN A 96 -14.90 -18.26 -10.74
CA ASN A 96 -16.09 -18.90 -11.30
C ASN A 96 -16.67 -19.85 -10.24
N LEU A 97 -17.67 -19.37 -9.50
CA LEU A 97 -18.56 -20.24 -8.73
C LEU A 97 -19.42 -21.03 -9.73
N SER A 98 -18.90 -22.18 -10.18
CA SER A 98 -19.74 -23.21 -10.77
C SER A 98 -20.54 -23.85 -9.64
N ILE A 99 -21.83 -23.51 -9.56
CA ILE A 99 -22.86 -24.31 -8.89
C ILE A 99 -23.62 -25.08 -9.96
#